data_AF-A0A364MV20-F1
#
_entry.id   AF-A0A364MV20-F1
#
_cell.length_a   1.000
_cell.length_b   1.000
_cell.length_c   1.000
_cell.angle_alpha   90.00
_cell.angle_beta   90.00
_cell.angle_gamma   90.00
#
_symmetry.space_group_name_H-M   'P 1'
#
loop_
_entity.id
_entity.type
_entity.pdbx_description
1 polymer ?
#
loop_
_entity_poly.entity_id
_entity_poly.type
_entity_poly.pdbx_seq_one_letter_code
_entity_poly.pdbx_strand_id
1 'polypeptide(L)'
;MTNTSLGPGLNPIIWRNSPSREVDEAWDSLYTNSLLLITEDDLKRMGKSPEEYAHIPTSFGYGKRQYYAKFEHIHKIHCLNLIRKWVHADYYFPNGKPMHKGMVHVDHCIHSLLEDYLCHVNYGVYTYQWIDVEALPEPDFQVTRQCRDYGKLLEFAKSNRVDWDKRVVYYPKPEDAKVFEQDPIVKKLDEVWEKEHPDKITREGEKDLFKSRYQEAMDEWRRTGKIPVVESENMHP
;
A
#
# COMPACT_ATOMS: atom_id res chain seq x y z
N MET A 1 13.13 4.29 22.94
CA MET A 1 13.03 2.88 23.38
C MET A 1 11.61 2.41 23.08
N THR A 2 11.43 1.35 22.28
CA THR A 2 10.12 0.75 22.05
C THR A 2 9.90 -0.33 23.11
N ASN A 3 8.84 -0.20 23.92
CA ASN A 3 8.56 -1.14 25.00
C ASN A 3 7.83 -2.38 24.43
N THR A 4 8.62 -3.36 23.98
CA THR A 4 8.14 -4.58 23.31
C THR A 4 7.99 -5.77 24.28
N SER A 5 8.21 -5.57 25.57
CA SER A 5 8.15 -6.67 26.56
C SER A 5 6.71 -7.16 26.80
N LEU A 6 6.55 -8.48 26.89
CA LEU A 6 5.37 -9.19 27.40
C LEU A 6 5.36 -9.24 28.96
N GLY A 7 6.38 -8.68 29.62
CA GLY A 7 6.49 -8.56 31.08
C GLY A 7 5.86 -7.28 31.67
N PRO A 8 5.88 -7.13 33.01
CA PRO A 8 5.08 -6.15 33.74
C PRO A 8 5.48 -4.71 33.41
N GLY A 9 4.66 -4.11 32.54
CA GLY A 9 4.83 -2.76 32.01
C GLY A 9 4.02 -2.52 30.75
N LEU A 10 2.86 -3.20 30.63
CA LEU A 10 1.90 -3.05 29.53
C LEU A 10 1.25 -1.67 29.59
N ASN A 11 2.00 -0.62 29.25
CA ASN A 11 1.38 0.60 28.78
C ASN A 11 0.56 0.22 27.52
N PRO A 12 -0.74 0.56 27.45
CA PRO A 12 -1.55 0.24 26.29
C PRO A 12 -0.97 1.01 25.10
N ILE A 13 -0.30 0.27 24.22
CA ILE A 13 0.16 0.77 22.93
C ILE A 13 -1.03 0.52 22.00
N ILE A 14 -1.69 1.59 21.54
CA ILE A 14 -2.92 1.53 20.69
C ILE A 14 -2.82 0.49 19.58
N TRP A 15 -1.62 0.32 18.99
CA TRP A 15 -1.31 -0.64 17.93
C TRP A 15 -1.53 -2.12 18.28
N ARG A 16 -1.58 -2.46 19.57
CA ARG A 16 -1.74 -3.84 20.11
C ARG A 16 -3.14 -4.12 20.66
N ASN A 17 -4.02 -3.12 20.69
CA ASN A 17 -5.35 -3.29 21.24
C ASN A 17 -6.24 -4.15 20.32
N SER A 18 -7.31 -4.70 20.87
CA SER A 18 -8.36 -5.35 20.10
C SER A 18 -8.93 -4.43 19.02
N PRO A 19 -9.42 -4.98 17.90
CA PRO A 19 -10.03 -4.21 16.82
C PRO A 19 -11.08 -3.21 17.34
N SER A 20 -10.96 -1.97 16.88
CA SER A 20 -11.85 -0.85 17.17
C SER A 20 -11.58 0.25 16.16
N ARG A 21 -12.47 1.23 16.09
CA ARG A 21 -12.31 2.39 15.20
C ARG A 21 -11.03 3.16 15.52
N GLU A 22 -10.71 3.36 16.79
CA GLU A 22 -9.52 4.09 17.23
C GLU A 22 -8.23 3.36 16.84
N VAL A 23 -8.24 2.02 16.88
CA VAL A 23 -7.12 1.20 16.41
C VAL A 23 -6.96 1.31 14.89
N ASP A 24 -8.06 1.29 14.14
CA ASP A 24 -8.01 1.47 12.69
C ASP A 24 -7.50 2.87 12.29
N GLU A 25 -8.01 3.93 12.94
CA GLU A 25 -7.53 5.30 12.73
C GLU A 25 -6.04 5.45 13.05
N ALA A 26 -5.57 4.80 14.13
CA ALA A 26 -4.15 4.75 14.43
C ALA A 26 -3.39 4.09 13.27
N TRP A 27 -3.74 2.85 12.88
CA TRP A 27 -3.07 2.11 11.80
C TRP A 27 -3.09 2.86 10.47
N ASP A 28 -4.21 3.46 10.11
CA ASP A 28 -4.39 4.19 8.86
C ASP A 28 -3.63 5.52 8.87
N SER A 29 -3.33 6.10 10.04
CA SER A 29 -2.47 7.28 10.15
C SER A 29 -1.02 7.00 9.71
N LEU A 30 -0.58 5.75 9.80
CA LEU A 30 0.79 5.34 9.51
C LEU A 30 1.07 5.12 8.03
N TYR A 31 0.09 5.19 7.12
CA TYR A 31 0.39 5.03 5.70
C TYR A 31 -0.48 5.92 4.84
N THR A 32 -0.17 5.96 3.56
CA THR A 32 -1.01 6.59 2.54
C THR A 32 -0.92 5.79 1.26
N ASN A 33 -2.04 5.67 0.56
CA ASN A 33 -2.09 5.04 -0.77
C ASN A 33 -1.68 6.01 -1.89
N SER A 34 -1.12 7.17 -1.54
CA SER A 34 -0.69 8.22 -2.46
C SER A 34 0.16 7.72 -3.61
N LEU A 35 -0.24 8.12 -4.82
CA LEU A 35 0.60 8.05 -6.01
C LEU A 35 1.49 9.27 -6.04
N LEU A 36 2.74 9.05 -6.44
CA LEU A 36 3.72 10.09 -6.73
C LEU A 36 4.09 10.03 -8.21
N LEU A 37 4.64 11.14 -8.70
CA LEU A 37 5.33 11.17 -9.98
C LEU A 37 6.81 11.46 -9.75
N ILE A 38 7.66 10.62 -10.33
CA ILE A 38 9.11 10.81 -10.35
C ILE A 38 9.59 11.15 -11.75
N THR A 39 10.81 11.67 -11.83
CA THR A 39 11.43 11.99 -13.12
C THR A 39 12.02 10.75 -13.78
N GLU A 40 12.27 10.86 -15.09
CA GLU A 40 13.03 9.85 -15.83
C GLU A 40 14.42 9.61 -15.22
N ASP A 41 15.07 10.67 -14.74
CA ASP A 41 16.38 10.58 -14.09
C ASP A 41 16.33 9.79 -12.77
N ASP A 42 15.26 9.95 -11.99
CA ASP A 42 15.03 9.16 -10.77
C ASP A 42 14.89 7.67 -11.12
N LEU A 43 14.09 7.37 -12.15
CA LEU A 43 13.86 6.00 -12.61
C LEU A 43 15.17 5.34 -13.12
N LYS A 44 15.98 6.09 -13.88
CA LYS A 44 17.31 5.62 -14.33
C LYS A 44 18.26 5.38 -13.17
N ARG A 45 18.24 6.21 -12.12
CA ARG A 45 19.04 5.99 -10.89
C ARG A 45 18.62 4.72 -10.14
N MET A 46 17.39 4.26 -10.32
CA MET A 46 16.91 2.98 -9.81
C MET A 46 17.28 1.79 -10.72
N GLY A 47 18.06 2.03 -11.79
CA GLY A 47 18.46 1.01 -12.76
C GLY A 47 17.30 0.52 -13.65
N LYS A 48 16.28 1.35 -13.85
CA LYS A 48 15.09 1.01 -14.62
C LYS A 48 15.10 1.72 -15.99
N SER A 49 14.62 1.02 -17.02
CA SER A 49 14.51 1.55 -18.39
C SER A 49 13.18 2.29 -18.57
N PRO A 50 13.18 3.61 -18.84
CA PRO A 50 11.94 4.41 -18.89
C PRO A 50 10.86 3.90 -19.84
N GLU A 51 11.24 3.25 -20.93
CA GLU A 51 10.36 2.72 -21.96
C GLU A 51 9.47 1.56 -21.46
N GLU A 52 9.83 0.97 -20.31
CA GLU A 52 9.09 -0.16 -19.71
C GLU A 52 8.07 0.26 -18.65
N TYR A 53 8.10 1.52 -18.20
CA TYR A 53 7.33 1.97 -17.04
C TYR A 53 6.25 2.96 -17.42
N ALA A 54 5.08 2.81 -16.81
CA ALA A 54 3.95 3.70 -17.03
C ALA A 54 4.30 5.15 -16.68
N HIS A 55 3.92 6.07 -17.58
CA HIS A 55 4.10 7.49 -17.37
C HIS A 55 2.95 8.30 -17.97
N ILE A 56 2.72 9.48 -17.41
CA ILE A 56 1.73 10.43 -17.92
C ILE A 56 2.31 11.34 -19.01
N PRO A 57 1.45 11.99 -19.84
CA PRO A 57 1.89 12.99 -20.81
C PRO A 57 2.46 14.24 -20.14
N THR A 58 3.45 14.87 -20.77
CA THR A 58 4.01 16.16 -20.32
C THR A 58 2.96 17.27 -20.25
N SER A 59 1.91 17.17 -21.07
CA SER A 59 0.80 18.13 -21.14
C SER A 59 -0.01 18.24 -19.85
N PHE A 60 0.13 17.30 -18.91
CA PHE A 60 -0.58 17.36 -17.62
C PHE A 60 0.02 18.39 -16.66
N GLY A 61 1.22 18.93 -16.95
CA GLY A 61 1.80 20.07 -16.24
C GLY A 61 2.64 19.71 -15.00
N TYR A 62 3.07 18.46 -14.86
CA TYR A 62 3.93 18.01 -13.75
C TYR A 62 5.44 18.17 -14.01
N GLY A 63 5.80 18.87 -15.09
CA GLY A 63 7.18 19.07 -15.52
C GLY A 63 7.81 17.75 -15.95
N LYS A 64 9.04 17.49 -15.48
CA LYS A 64 9.76 16.22 -15.75
C LYS A 64 9.22 15.03 -14.96
N ARG A 65 8.33 15.25 -13.98
CA ARG A 65 7.77 14.19 -13.14
C ARG A 65 6.60 13.55 -13.88
N GLN A 66 6.82 12.37 -14.42
CA GLN A 66 5.84 11.70 -15.29
C GLN A 66 5.61 10.25 -14.91
N TYR A 67 6.56 9.61 -14.23
CA TYR A 67 6.52 8.17 -13.95
C TYR A 67 5.84 7.90 -12.61
N TYR A 68 4.89 6.96 -12.61
CA TYR A 68 4.19 6.58 -11.39
C TYR A 68 5.14 5.93 -10.38
N ALA A 69 5.03 6.32 -9.12
CA ALA A 69 5.79 5.74 -8.03
C ALA A 69 5.00 5.72 -6.71
N LYS A 70 5.43 4.85 -5.80
CA LYS A 70 5.03 4.82 -4.39
C LYS A 70 6.26 4.51 -3.53
N PHE A 71 6.24 4.92 -2.27
CA PHE A 71 7.28 4.50 -1.33
C PHE A 71 7.02 3.07 -0.87
N GLU A 72 8.02 2.22 -1.09
CA GLU A 72 7.97 0.82 -0.67
C GLU A 72 7.71 0.69 0.83
N HIS A 73 8.43 1.42 1.67
CA HIS A 73 8.28 1.32 3.14
C HIS A 73 6.85 1.65 3.62
N ILE A 74 6.19 2.64 3.00
CA ILE A 74 4.79 2.97 3.30
C ILE A 74 3.87 1.80 2.91
N HIS A 75 4.15 1.15 1.77
CA HIS A 75 3.42 -0.04 1.34
C HIS A 75 3.64 -1.22 2.29
N LYS A 76 4.85 -1.44 2.82
CA LYS A 76 5.10 -2.50 3.82
C LYS A 76 4.28 -2.30 5.10
N ILE A 77 4.09 -1.05 5.55
CA ILE A 77 3.23 -0.74 6.70
C ILE A 77 1.77 -1.05 6.39
N HIS A 78 1.29 -0.74 5.18
CA HIS A 78 -0.03 -1.15 4.71
C HIS A 78 -0.18 -2.69 4.71
N CYS A 79 0.81 -3.42 4.18
CA CYS A 79 0.85 -4.88 4.18
C CYS A 79 0.74 -5.45 5.61
N LEU A 80 1.46 -4.85 6.57
CA LEU A 80 1.39 -5.26 7.97
C LEU A 80 0.00 -5.02 8.57
N ASN A 81 -0.65 -3.89 8.26
CA ASN A 81 -2.02 -3.64 8.70
C ASN A 81 -3.02 -4.62 8.06
N LEU A 82 -2.82 -5.00 6.80
CA LEU A 82 -3.65 -6.01 6.13
C LEU A 82 -3.54 -7.36 6.86
N ILE A 83 -2.33 -7.81 7.18
CA ILE A 83 -2.09 -9.04 7.95
C ILE A 83 -2.74 -8.94 9.34
N ARG A 84 -2.61 -7.81 10.03
CA ARG A 84 -3.30 -7.59 11.32
C ARG A 84 -4.82 -7.78 11.18
N LYS A 85 -5.45 -7.15 10.18
CA LYS A 85 -6.90 -7.31 9.93
C LYS A 85 -7.25 -8.78 9.60
N TRP A 86 -6.36 -9.50 8.93
CA TRP A 86 -6.52 -10.93 8.64
C TRP A 86 -6.46 -11.86 9.86
N VAL A 87 -5.66 -11.49 10.86
CA VAL A 87 -5.58 -12.20 12.16
C VAL A 87 -6.87 -11.97 12.96
N HIS A 88 -7.47 -10.78 12.87
CA HIS A 88 -8.73 -10.43 13.52
C HIS A 88 -9.96 -10.62 12.63
N ALA A 89 -10.01 -11.76 11.93
CA ALA A 89 -11.00 -11.99 10.88
C ALA A 89 -12.45 -11.95 11.36
N ASP A 90 -12.72 -12.40 12.58
CA ASP A 90 -14.07 -12.39 13.14
C ASP A 90 -14.65 -10.97 13.24
N TYR A 91 -13.78 -9.97 13.39
CA TYR A 91 -14.16 -8.56 13.41
C TYR A 91 -14.23 -7.95 12.01
N TYR A 92 -13.19 -8.15 11.18
CA TYR A 92 -13.08 -7.47 9.88
C TYR A 92 -13.82 -8.17 8.75
N PHE A 93 -14.08 -9.46 8.89
CA PHE A 93 -14.69 -10.32 7.89
C PHE A 93 -15.80 -11.18 8.53
N PRO A 94 -16.85 -10.56 9.12
CA PRO A 94 -17.91 -11.29 9.82
C PRO A 94 -18.69 -12.25 8.90
N ASN A 95 -18.63 -12.02 7.59
CA ASN A 95 -19.26 -12.86 6.57
C ASN A 95 -18.28 -13.86 5.92
N GLY A 96 -17.11 -14.08 6.55
CA GLY A 96 -16.04 -14.92 6.04
C GLY A 96 -14.94 -14.13 5.31
N LYS A 97 -13.71 -14.65 5.37
CA LYS A 97 -12.55 -14.06 4.71
C LYS A 97 -12.75 -14.02 3.19
N PRO A 98 -12.26 -12.97 2.50
CA PRO A 98 -12.25 -12.95 1.05
C PRO A 98 -11.25 -14.01 0.54
N MET A 99 -11.76 -15.21 0.29
CA MET A 99 -10.97 -16.31 -0.23
C MET A 99 -10.42 -15.99 -1.62
N HIS A 100 -9.42 -16.76 -2.06
CA HIS A 100 -8.74 -16.58 -3.35
C HIS A 100 -7.92 -15.28 -3.42
N LYS A 101 -8.45 -14.21 -4.01
CA LYS A 101 -7.71 -12.96 -4.24
C LYS A 101 -7.20 -12.33 -2.96
N GLY A 102 -8.00 -12.40 -1.88
CA GLY A 102 -7.58 -11.90 -0.57
C GLY A 102 -6.40 -12.69 0.00
N MET A 103 -6.37 -14.02 -0.18
CA MET A 103 -5.23 -14.85 0.21
C MET A 103 -3.99 -14.53 -0.61
N VAL A 104 -4.11 -14.41 -1.95
CA VAL A 104 -2.98 -14.02 -2.80
C VAL A 104 -2.40 -12.66 -2.37
N HIS A 105 -3.26 -11.70 -2.01
CA HIS A 105 -2.80 -10.41 -1.51
C HIS A 105 -2.07 -10.53 -0.17
N VAL A 106 -2.59 -11.33 0.76
CA VAL A 106 -1.93 -11.57 2.07
C VAL A 106 -0.61 -12.31 1.90
N ASP A 107 -0.54 -13.33 1.05
CA ASP A 107 0.69 -14.08 0.78
C ASP A 107 1.76 -13.18 0.14
N HIS A 108 1.35 -12.32 -0.80
CA HIS A 108 2.22 -11.28 -1.35
C HIS A 108 2.72 -10.32 -0.26
N CYS A 109 1.84 -9.87 0.64
CA CYS A 109 2.22 -9.00 1.76
C CYS A 109 3.26 -9.66 2.68
N ILE A 110 3.07 -10.94 3.01
CA ILE A 110 4.01 -11.71 3.85
C ILE A 110 5.37 -11.83 3.15
N HIS A 111 5.39 -12.19 1.86
CA HIS A 111 6.62 -12.31 1.10
C HIS A 111 7.35 -10.97 0.96
N SER A 112 6.61 -9.91 0.63
CA SER A 112 7.12 -8.54 0.50
C SER A 112 7.76 -8.05 1.80
N LEU A 113 7.17 -8.36 2.96
CA LEU A 113 7.77 -8.07 4.27
C LEU A 113 9.02 -8.91 4.52
N LEU A 114 8.99 -10.20 4.19
CA LEU A 114 10.16 -11.09 4.33
C LEU A 114 11.36 -10.60 3.52
N GLU A 115 11.16 -10.21 2.26
CA GLU A 115 12.22 -9.65 1.42
C GLU A 115 12.85 -8.41 2.06
N ASP A 116 12.04 -7.51 2.63
CA ASP A 116 12.52 -6.31 3.33
C ASP A 116 13.37 -6.67 4.56
N TYR A 117 12.93 -7.65 5.37
CA TYR A 117 13.69 -8.12 6.54
C TYR A 117 14.99 -8.84 6.17
N LEU A 118 15.01 -9.60 5.06
CA LEU A 118 16.21 -10.26 4.57
C LEU A 118 17.21 -9.27 3.95
N CYS A 119 16.73 -8.16 3.38
CA CYS A 119 17.57 -7.11 2.82
C CYS A 119 18.13 -6.17 3.91
N HIS A 120 17.31 -5.83 4.91
CA HIS A 120 17.64 -4.88 5.97
C HIS A 120 17.93 -5.59 7.30
N VAL A 121 18.92 -6.48 7.29
CA VAL A 121 19.30 -7.27 8.47
C VAL A 121 19.71 -6.35 9.64
N ASN A 122 19.05 -6.53 10.78
CA ASN A 122 19.39 -5.84 12.02
C ASN A 122 20.21 -6.76 12.93
N TYR A 123 21.42 -6.35 13.30
CA TYR A 123 22.33 -7.08 14.20
C TYR A 123 22.11 -6.77 15.69
N GLY A 124 21.03 -6.09 16.05
CA GLY A 124 20.65 -5.86 17.44
C GLY A 124 20.43 -7.18 18.17
N VAL A 125 21.11 -7.37 19.30
CA VAL A 125 21.05 -8.58 20.11
C VAL A 125 20.10 -8.33 21.29
N TYR A 126 19.17 -9.25 21.52
CA TYR A 126 18.40 -9.30 22.76
C TYR A 126 19.05 -10.28 23.73
N THR A 127 18.86 -10.08 25.03
CA THR A 127 19.40 -10.96 26.09
C THR A 127 18.26 -11.66 26.84
N TYR A 128 18.57 -12.40 27.89
CA TYR A 128 17.61 -13.08 28.75
C TYR A 128 17.69 -12.55 30.19
N GLN A 129 16.57 -12.59 30.90
CA GLN A 129 16.43 -12.16 32.29
C GLN A 129 15.63 -13.18 33.10
N TRP A 130 15.90 -13.27 34.39
CA TRP A 130 15.11 -14.10 35.30
C TRP A 130 13.82 -13.37 35.68
N ILE A 131 12.68 -14.06 35.59
CA ILE A 131 11.40 -13.59 36.12
C ILE A 131 10.86 -14.60 37.13
N ASP A 132 10.06 -14.14 38.08
CA ASP A 132 9.62 -14.91 39.25
C ASP A 132 8.64 -16.05 38.94
N VAL A 133 7.94 -15.96 37.80
CA VAL A 133 6.93 -16.96 37.37
C VAL A 133 7.48 -18.09 36.51
N GLU A 134 8.68 -17.95 35.96
CA GLU A 134 9.24 -18.93 35.01
C GLU A 134 10.43 -19.68 35.60
N ALA A 135 10.51 -20.98 35.30
CA ALA A 135 11.63 -21.83 35.71
C ALA A 135 12.90 -21.63 34.85
N LEU A 136 12.77 -20.94 33.72
CA LEU A 136 13.82 -20.65 32.75
C LEU A 136 13.92 -19.12 32.55
N PRO A 137 15.08 -18.60 32.10
CA PRO A 137 15.20 -17.17 31.87
C PRO A 137 14.40 -16.78 30.62
N GLU A 138 13.72 -15.65 30.69
CA GLU A 138 12.85 -15.13 29.63
C GLU A 138 13.59 -14.10 28.74
N PRO A 139 13.29 -14.05 27.43
CA PRO A 139 13.91 -13.09 26.53
C PRO A 139 13.50 -11.64 26.83
N ASP A 140 14.48 -10.76 26.91
CA ASP A 140 14.29 -9.31 26.99
C ASP A 140 14.32 -8.69 25.57
N PHE A 141 13.14 -8.53 24.97
CA PHE A 141 13.00 -7.93 23.64
C PHE A 141 13.26 -6.41 23.58
N GLN A 142 13.68 -5.76 24.68
CA GLN A 142 14.05 -4.35 24.68
C GLN A 142 15.41 -4.10 24.02
N VAL A 143 15.41 -4.10 22.69
CA VAL A 143 16.61 -3.78 21.90
C VAL A 143 16.66 -2.28 21.57
N THR A 144 17.84 -1.67 21.75
CA THR A 144 18.09 -0.29 21.27
C THR A 144 18.13 -0.29 19.74
N ARG A 145 17.35 0.61 19.12
CA ARG A 145 17.21 0.70 17.67
C ARG A 145 17.63 2.09 17.19
N GLN A 146 18.36 2.14 16.08
CA GLN A 146 18.56 3.37 15.34
C GLN A 146 17.44 3.49 14.29
N CYS A 147 16.57 4.47 14.46
CA CYS A 147 15.45 4.68 13.56
C CYS A 147 15.75 5.81 12.58
N ARG A 148 15.32 5.64 11.32
CA ARG A 148 15.16 6.76 10.40
C ARG A 148 13.85 7.49 10.72
N ASP A 149 13.78 8.78 10.38
CA ASP A 149 12.58 9.58 10.61
C ASP A 149 11.47 9.17 9.64
N TYR A 150 10.56 8.31 10.12
CA TYR A 150 9.41 7.87 9.34
C TYR A 150 8.41 9.01 9.09
N GLY A 151 8.26 9.92 10.06
CA GLY A 151 7.35 11.07 9.94
C GLY A 151 7.71 11.92 8.73
N LYS A 152 8.99 12.17 8.49
CA LYS A 152 9.46 12.93 7.32
C LYS A 152 9.15 12.25 5.99
N LEU A 153 9.30 10.92 5.92
CA LEU A 153 8.92 10.16 4.71
C LEU A 153 7.42 10.28 4.43
N LEU A 154 6.60 10.10 5.48
CA LEU A 154 5.14 10.17 5.36
C LEU A 154 4.65 11.58 5.00
N GLU A 155 5.21 12.62 5.62
CA GLU A 155 4.97 14.02 5.27
C GLU A 155 5.28 14.28 3.80
N PHE A 156 6.48 13.89 3.35
CA PHE A 156 6.88 14.06 1.96
C PHE A 156 5.93 13.35 0.99
N ALA A 157 5.56 12.10 1.29
CA ALA A 157 4.62 11.33 0.46
C ALA A 157 3.26 12.03 0.36
N LYS A 158 2.70 12.49 1.48
CA LYS A 158 1.41 13.20 1.52
C LYS A 158 1.47 14.53 0.79
N SER A 159 2.54 15.30 0.92
CA SER A 159 2.68 16.63 0.30
C SER A 159 2.95 16.58 -1.21
N ASN A 160 3.48 15.47 -1.73
CA ASN A 160 3.83 15.32 -3.15
C ASN A 160 2.87 14.43 -3.94
N ARG A 161 1.77 14.02 -3.31
CA ARG A 161 0.79 13.12 -3.88
C ARG A 161 0.07 13.72 -5.09
N VAL A 162 -0.29 12.89 -6.07
CA VAL A 162 -0.97 13.27 -7.33
C VAL A 162 -2.26 12.49 -7.58
N ASP A 163 -2.60 11.58 -6.68
CA ASP A 163 -3.81 10.74 -6.67
C ASP A 163 -5.12 11.52 -6.41
N TRP A 164 -5.03 12.84 -6.22
CA TRP A 164 -6.19 13.72 -6.29
C TRP A 164 -6.51 14.16 -7.72
N ASP A 165 -5.58 14.06 -8.69
CA ASP A 165 -5.82 14.46 -10.09
C ASP A 165 -6.48 13.31 -10.86
N LYS A 166 -7.74 13.50 -11.27
CA LYS A 166 -8.49 12.50 -12.05
C LYS A 166 -7.81 12.12 -13.37
N ARG A 167 -7.07 13.06 -13.99
CA ARG A 167 -6.36 12.81 -15.25
C ARG A 167 -5.24 11.80 -15.04
N VAL A 168 -4.58 11.84 -13.88
CA VAL A 168 -3.49 10.93 -13.51
C VAL A 168 -4.05 9.58 -13.04
N VAL A 169 -5.09 9.59 -12.21
CA VAL A 169 -5.67 8.37 -11.63
C VAL A 169 -6.34 7.50 -12.69
N TYR A 170 -7.07 8.11 -13.62
CA TYR A 170 -7.82 7.38 -14.64
C TYR A 170 -7.09 7.28 -15.98
N TYR A 171 -5.82 7.69 -16.06
CA TYR A 171 -5.07 7.69 -17.31
C TYR A 171 -5.09 6.30 -17.98
N PRO A 172 -5.71 6.15 -19.16
CA PRO A 172 -5.80 4.85 -19.81
C PRO A 172 -4.45 4.43 -20.34
N LYS A 173 -4.23 3.12 -20.39
CA LYS A 173 -3.03 2.52 -21.00
C LYS A 173 -2.90 2.98 -22.47
N PRO A 174 -1.77 3.59 -22.87
CA PRO A 174 -1.48 3.88 -24.28
C PRO A 174 -1.43 2.64 -25.17
N GLU A 175 -1.68 2.80 -26.47
CA GLU A 175 -1.67 1.70 -27.44
C GLU A 175 -0.28 1.07 -27.62
N ASP A 176 0.77 1.89 -27.52
CA ASP A 176 2.18 1.52 -27.67
C ASP A 176 2.85 1.14 -26.34
N ALA A 177 2.11 1.11 -25.24
CA ALA A 177 2.65 0.78 -23.93
C ALA A 177 3.17 -0.66 -23.89
N LYS A 178 4.36 -0.86 -23.30
CA LYS A 178 4.85 -2.20 -22.97
C LYS A 178 3.92 -2.85 -21.94
N VAL A 179 3.42 -4.05 -22.26
CA VAL A 179 2.52 -4.82 -21.39
C VAL A 179 3.24 -6.06 -20.89
N PHE A 180 3.18 -6.27 -19.58
CA PHE A 180 3.60 -7.52 -18.97
C PHE A 180 2.39 -8.43 -18.78
N GLU A 181 2.56 -9.72 -19.07
CA GLU A 181 1.50 -10.70 -18.86
C GLU A 181 1.21 -10.86 -17.37
N GLN A 182 -0.07 -10.92 -17.02
CA GLN A 182 -0.48 -11.24 -15.66
C GLN A 182 -0.14 -12.70 -15.34
N ASP A 183 0.23 -12.95 -14.08
CA ASP A 183 0.43 -14.30 -13.58
C ASP A 183 -0.79 -15.20 -13.89
N PRO A 184 -0.59 -16.40 -14.49
CA PRO A 184 -1.68 -17.29 -14.89
C PRO A 184 -2.60 -17.71 -13.74
N ILE A 185 -2.07 -17.86 -12.52
CA ILE A 185 -2.85 -18.21 -11.33
C ILE A 185 -3.77 -17.05 -10.99
N VAL A 186 -3.24 -15.82 -10.96
CA VAL A 186 -4.05 -14.62 -10.69
C VAL A 186 -5.15 -14.49 -11.73
N LYS A 187 -4.83 -14.62 -13.02
CA LYS A 187 -5.80 -14.57 -14.11
C LYS A 187 -6.94 -15.58 -13.91
N LYS A 188 -6.62 -16.82 -13.56
CA LYS A 188 -7.63 -17.86 -13.27
C LYS A 188 -8.50 -17.49 -12.06
N LEU A 189 -7.91 -16.95 -11.00
CA LEU A 189 -8.67 -16.50 -9.82
C LEU A 189 -9.59 -15.33 -10.14
N ASP A 190 -9.21 -14.46 -11.09
CA ASP A 190 -10.08 -13.40 -11.57
C ASP A 190 -11.29 -13.92 -12.31
N GLU A 191 -11.09 -14.89 -13.22
CA GLU A 191 -12.18 -15.55 -13.95
C GLU A 191 -13.15 -16.27 -13.01
N VAL A 192 -12.64 -16.95 -11.98
CA VAL A 192 -13.47 -17.61 -10.95
C VAL A 192 -14.27 -16.57 -10.17
N TRP A 193 -13.62 -15.51 -9.71
CA TRP A 193 -14.28 -14.47 -8.91
C TRP A 193 -15.39 -13.75 -9.68
N GLU A 194 -15.16 -13.40 -10.95
CA GLU A 194 -16.17 -12.77 -11.81
C GLU A 194 -17.39 -13.69 -12.01
N LYS A 195 -17.17 -15.00 -12.14
CA LYS A 195 -18.26 -15.98 -12.25
C LYS A 195 -19.06 -16.12 -10.96
N GLU A 196 -18.41 -16.03 -9.81
CA GLU A 196 -19.05 -16.12 -8.48
C GLU A 196 -19.78 -14.83 -8.09
N HIS A 197 -19.43 -13.69 -8.69
CA HIS A 197 -19.96 -12.37 -8.37
C HIS A 197 -20.56 -11.67 -9.61
N PRO A 198 -21.62 -12.23 -10.23
CA PRO A 198 -22.20 -11.67 -11.45
C PRO A 198 -22.88 -10.31 -11.24
N ASP A 199 -23.12 -9.89 -9.99
CA ASP A 199 -23.63 -8.57 -9.63
C ASP A 199 -22.55 -7.48 -9.59
N LYS A 200 -21.27 -7.87 -9.64
CA LYS A 200 -20.15 -6.94 -9.62
C LYS A 200 -19.71 -6.59 -11.04
N ILE A 201 -19.10 -5.40 -11.16
CA ILE A 201 -18.49 -4.96 -12.40
C ILE A 201 -17.35 -5.93 -12.77
N THR A 202 -17.33 -6.37 -14.03
CA THR A 202 -16.24 -7.20 -14.56
C THR A 202 -15.00 -6.35 -14.78
N ARG A 203 -13.83 -6.97 -14.94
CA ARG A 203 -12.61 -6.25 -15.30
C ARG A 203 -12.71 -5.45 -16.58
N GLU A 204 -13.44 -5.97 -17.57
CA GLU A 204 -13.66 -5.21 -18.80
C GLU A 204 -14.58 -4.00 -18.53
N GLY A 205 -15.62 -4.19 -17.72
CA GLY A 205 -16.45 -3.08 -17.25
C GLY A 205 -15.65 -2.02 -16.48
N GLU A 206 -14.72 -2.42 -15.62
CA GLU A 206 -13.85 -1.48 -14.90
C GLU A 206 -12.95 -0.68 -15.85
N LYS A 207 -12.39 -1.32 -16.88
CA LYS A 207 -11.60 -0.62 -17.91
C LYS A 207 -12.45 0.42 -18.63
N ASP A 208 -13.67 0.07 -19.02
CA ASP A 208 -14.56 1.00 -19.72
C ASP A 208 -15.01 2.14 -18.80
N LEU A 209 -15.29 1.86 -17.53
CA LEU A 209 -15.57 2.86 -16.52
C LEU A 209 -14.40 3.84 -16.36
N PHE A 210 -13.16 3.34 -16.25
CA PHE A 210 -11.98 4.21 -16.11
C PHE A 210 -11.72 5.05 -17.35
N LYS A 211 -11.93 4.51 -18.57
CA LYS A 211 -11.88 5.30 -19.81
C LYS A 211 -12.93 6.43 -19.81
N SER A 212 -14.17 6.15 -19.36
CA SER A 212 -15.21 7.18 -19.24
C SER A 212 -14.80 8.27 -18.26
N ARG A 213 -14.36 7.88 -17.05
CA ARG A 213 -13.92 8.83 -16.02
C ARG A 213 -12.73 9.69 -16.47
N TYR A 214 -11.82 9.12 -17.25
CA TYR A 214 -10.73 9.87 -17.86
C TYR A 214 -11.24 10.90 -18.87
N GLN A 215 -12.15 10.49 -19.76
CA GLN A 215 -12.71 11.39 -20.76
C GLN A 215 -13.44 12.57 -20.10
N GLU A 216 -14.27 12.31 -19.09
CA GLU A 216 -14.94 13.32 -18.27
C GLU A 216 -13.95 14.30 -17.63
N ALA A 217 -12.86 13.77 -17.04
CA ALA A 217 -11.80 14.58 -16.45
C ALA A 217 -11.11 15.48 -17.49
N MET A 218 -10.80 14.94 -18.68
CA MET A 218 -10.18 15.70 -19.76
C MET A 218 -11.10 16.78 -20.31
N ASP A 219 -12.40 16.52 -20.41
CA ASP A 219 -13.39 17.50 -20.89
C ASP A 219 -13.62 18.60 -19.87
N GLU A 220 -13.68 18.27 -18.57
CA GLU A 220 -13.71 19.26 -17.49
C GLU A 220 -12.46 20.17 -17.54
N TRP A 221 -11.28 19.57 -17.68
CA TRP A 221 -10.03 20.31 -17.75
C TRP A 221 -9.97 21.23 -18.97
N ARG A 222 -10.33 20.73 -20.16
CA ARG A 222 -10.36 21.53 -21.40
C ARG A 222 -11.36 22.68 -21.32
N ARG A 223 -12.52 22.45 -20.69
CA ARG A 223 -13.57 23.46 -20.55
C ARG A 223 -13.24 24.54 -19.52
N THR A 224 -12.58 24.19 -18.42
CA THR A 224 -12.41 25.08 -17.26
C THR A 224 -10.98 25.57 -17.05
N GLY A 225 -9.99 24.89 -17.61
CA GLY A 225 -8.57 25.07 -17.30
C GLY A 225 -8.16 24.59 -15.89
N LYS A 226 -9.10 24.08 -15.08
CA LYS A 226 -8.83 23.61 -13.71
C LYS A 226 -8.57 22.10 -13.70
N ILE A 227 -7.69 21.65 -12.81
CA ILE A 227 -7.41 20.23 -12.65
C ILE A 227 -8.63 19.54 -12.00
N PRO A 228 -9.22 18.53 -12.64
CA PRO A 228 -10.36 17.80 -12.09
C PRO A 228 -9.91 16.92 -10.91
N VAL A 229 -10.64 17.00 -9.79
CA VAL A 229 -10.22 16.35 -8.53
C VAL A 229 -11.04 15.11 -8.20
N VAL A 230 -10.40 14.09 -7.64
CA VAL A 230 -11.05 12.91 -7.05
C VAL A 230 -11.65 13.32 -5.70
N GLU A 231 -12.94 13.06 -5.51
CA GLU A 231 -13.57 13.27 -4.20
C GLU A 231 -13.00 12.27 -3.19
N SER A 232 -12.65 12.75 -1.99
CA SER A 232 -11.89 12.01 -0.97
C SER A 232 -12.51 10.68 -0.54
N GLU A 233 -13.79 10.45 -0.80
CA GLU A 233 -14.53 9.23 -0.43
C GLU A 233 -14.30 8.06 -1.41
N ASN A 234 -13.74 8.30 -2.60
CA ASN A 234 -13.63 7.29 -3.66
C ASN A 234 -12.25 6.66 -3.84
N MET A 235 -11.27 6.99 -2.99
CA MET A 235 -10.02 6.23 -2.91
C MET A 235 -10.22 5.07 -1.94
N HIS A 236 -10.84 3.99 -2.40
CA HIS A 236 -10.83 2.74 -1.63
C HIS A 236 -9.43 2.12 -1.61
N PRO A 237 -9.07 1.46 -0.50
CA PRO A 237 -7.76 0.83 -0.29
C PRO A 237 -7.47 -0.33 -1.24
#